data_AF-A0A1X2G6H4-F1
#
_entry.id   AF-A0A1X2G6H4-F1
#
_cell.length_a   1.000
_cell.length_b   1.000
_cell.length_c   1.000
_cell.angle_alpha   90.00
_cell.angle_beta   90.00
_cell.angle_gamma   90.00
#
_symmetry.space_group_name_H-M   'P 1'
#
loop_
_entity.id
_entity.type
_entity.pdbx_description
1 polymer ?
#
loop_
_entity_poly.entity_id
_entity_poly.type
_entity_poly.pdbx_seq_one_letter_code
_entity_poly.pdbx_strand_id
1 'polypeptide(L)'
;MTPDDIQLLSKYLAKFQVKLKHRYNLLKHSVLPWFHQQNRYNYEPTLNASFHEQAQSILLRWWRALILRVQHVNYTERSLYFECIVEIIARPEFLDFDFQQSDLEYSDWYRVAEEKDLADRTPLAEYRYLLIATLQYAMDRLNHKAIYSNMISFCAKILGKKSQHPTYSINPPSSSFFLSQLCALLRCLG
;
A
#
# COMPACT_ATOMS: atom_id res chain seq x y z
N MET A 1 15.82 -2.42 -2.76
CA MET A 1 16.07 -1.19 -1.97
C MET A 1 17.45 -1.33 -1.33
N THR A 2 18.24 -0.27 -1.24
CA THR A 2 19.56 -0.24 -0.58
C THR A 2 19.50 0.49 0.78
N PRO A 3 20.55 0.42 1.63
CA PRO A 3 20.62 1.23 2.85
C PRO A 3 20.51 2.73 2.59
N ASP A 4 21.13 3.21 1.51
CA ASP A 4 21.07 4.62 1.11
C ASP A 4 19.66 5.03 0.72
N ASP A 5 18.91 4.13 0.07
CA ASP A 5 17.50 4.36 -0.25
C ASP A 5 16.65 4.54 1.02
N ILE A 6 16.86 3.71 2.05
CA ILE A 6 16.13 3.82 3.33
C ILE A 6 16.42 5.16 4.01
N GLN A 7 17.68 5.59 4.03
CA GLN A 7 18.07 6.89 4.58
C GLN A 7 17.45 8.05 3.78
N LEU A 8 17.48 7.95 2.44
CA LEU A 8 16.91 8.94 1.55
C LEU A 8 15.39 9.08 1.77
N LEU A 9 14.67 7.96 1.80
CA LEU A 9 13.23 7.92 2.07
C LEU A 9 12.90 8.44 3.46
N SER A 10 13.72 8.14 4.47
CA SER A 10 13.56 8.67 5.83
C SER A 10 13.69 10.20 5.85
N LYS A 11 14.69 10.74 5.14
CA LYS A 11 14.90 12.19 4.98
C LYS A 11 13.73 12.85 4.25
N TYR A 12 13.22 12.22 3.19
CA TYR A 12 12.04 12.72 2.48
C TYR A 12 10.78 12.65 3.35
N LEU A 13 10.61 11.61 4.15
CA LEU A 13 9.46 11.48 5.05
C LEU A 13 9.45 12.58 6.11
N ALA A 14 10.61 12.86 6.72
CA ALA A 14 10.75 13.96 7.66
C ALA A 14 10.40 15.31 7.02
N LYS A 15 10.89 15.57 5.79
CA LYS A 15 10.52 16.78 5.03
C LYS A 15 9.03 16.82 4.72
N PHE A 16 8.43 15.70 4.34
CA PHE A 16 7.01 15.58 4.04
C PHE A 16 6.16 15.89 5.28
N GLN A 17 6.56 15.44 6.45
CA GLN A 17 5.85 15.70 7.70
C GLN A 17 5.88 17.18 8.10
N VAL A 18 7.05 17.85 7.96
CA VAL A 18 7.26 19.24 8.39
C VAL A 18 6.79 20.28 7.36
N LYS A 19 7.11 20.10 6.07
CA LYS A 19 6.95 21.15 5.04
C LYS A 19 5.64 21.02 4.27
N LEU A 20 4.51 21.37 4.91
CA LEU A 20 3.14 21.26 4.35
C LEU A 20 3.03 21.77 2.90
N LYS A 21 3.49 22.99 2.64
CA LYS A 21 3.37 23.66 1.32
C LYS A 21 4.19 23.01 0.21
N HIS A 22 5.18 22.19 0.55
CA HIS A 22 6.10 21.59 -0.41
C HIS A 22 5.83 20.10 -0.66
N ARG A 23 4.76 19.55 -0.05
CA ARG A 23 4.44 18.12 -0.15
C ARG A 23 4.20 17.67 -1.58
N TYR A 24 3.36 18.41 -2.31
CA TYR A 24 3.06 18.08 -3.69
C TYR A 24 4.34 18.01 -4.53
N ASN A 25 5.19 19.04 -4.46
CA ASN A 25 6.45 19.08 -5.20
C ASN A 25 7.42 17.98 -4.77
N LEU A 26 7.51 17.69 -3.47
CA LEU A 26 8.34 16.60 -2.96
C LEU A 26 7.87 15.23 -3.48
N LEU A 27 6.56 14.98 -3.45
CA LEU A 27 5.99 13.74 -3.98
C LEU A 27 6.25 13.63 -5.48
N LYS A 28 5.98 14.69 -6.24
CA LYS A 28 6.04 14.70 -7.70
C LYS A 28 7.46 14.59 -8.24
N HIS A 29 8.41 15.29 -7.63
CA HIS A 29 9.76 15.44 -8.17
C HIS A 29 10.82 14.60 -7.46
N SER A 30 10.50 13.98 -6.32
CA SER A 30 11.47 13.18 -5.57
C SER A 30 10.96 11.78 -5.24
N VAL A 31 9.80 11.67 -4.59
CA VAL A 31 9.34 10.38 -4.06
C VAL A 31 8.77 9.47 -5.14
N LEU A 32 7.84 9.95 -5.95
CA LEU A 32 7.23 9.14 -7.02
C LEU A 32 8.25 8.71 -8.09
N PRO A 33 9.15 9.59 -8.57
CA PRO A 33 10.22 9.17 -9.48
C PRO A 33 11.11 8.08 -8.88
N TRP A 34 11.41 8.16 -7.59
CA TRP A 34 12.19 7.12 -6.90
C TRP A 34 11.43 5.78 -6.90
N PHE A 35 10.13 5.76 -6.60
CA PHE A 35 9.32 4.54 -6.67
C PHE A 35 9.35 3.90 -8.06
N HIS A 36 9.17 4.70 -9.11
CA HIS A 36 9.21 4.20 -10.49
C HIS A 36 10.58 3.67 -10.91
N GLN A 37 11.67 4.28 -10.46
CA GLN A 37 13.02 3.80 -10.75
C GLN A 37 13.29 2.45 -10.10
N GLN A 38 12.76 2.23 -8.89
CA GLN A 38 13.07 1.05 -8.10
C GLN A 38 12.35 -0.21 -8.57
N ASN A 39 11.18 -0.08 -9.21
CA ASN A 39 10.50 -1.23 -9.85
C ASN A 39 11.25 -1.80 -11.06
N ARG A 40 12.31 -1.14 -11.53
CA ARG A 40 13.14 -1.63 -12.64
C ARG A 40 14.32 -2.50 -12.20
N TYR A 41 14.58 -2.59 -10.90
CA TYR A 41 15.63 -3.45 -10.37
C TYR A 41 15.00 -4.75 -9.89
N ASN A 42 15.55 -5.89 -10.33
CA ASN A 42 15.17 -7.20 -9.82
C ASN A 42 15.39 -7.20 -8.31
N TYR A 43 14.30 -7.32 -7.55
CA TYR A 43 14.37 -7.50 -6.12
C TYR A 43 14.97 -8.87 -5.85
N GLU A 44 16.23 -8.90 -5.43
CA GLU A 44 16.74 -10.07 -4.74
C GLU A 44 16.47 -9.86 -3.24
N PRO A 45 15.75 -10.77 -2.56
CA PRO A 45 15.66 -10.74 -1.12
C PRO A 45 17.08 -10.82 -0.57
N THR A 46 17.59 -9.68 -0.09
CA THR A 46 18.90 -9.61 0.52
C THR A 46 18.88 -10.55 1.73
N LEU A 47 19.94 -11.37 1.86
CA LEU A 47 20.15 -12.35 2.94
C LEU A 47 20.08 -11.77 4.38
N ASN A 48 19.90 -10.45 4.52
CA ASN A 48 19.85 -9.76 5.80
C ASN A 48 18.39 -9.41 6.15
N ALA A 49 17.76 -10.27 6.97
CA ALA A 49 16.40 -10.07 7.47
C ALA A 49 16.19 -8.70 8.13
N SER A 50 17.17 -8.21 8.90
CA SER A 50 17.09 -6.89 9.55
C SER A 50 17.00 -5.75 8.54
N PHE A 51 17.64 -5.88 7.37
CA PHE A 51 17.55 -4.89 6.31
C PHE A 51 16.16 -4.90 5.67
N HIS A 52 15.63 -6.09 5.41
CA HIS A 52 14.29 -6.25 4.85
C HIS A 52 13.22 -5.63 5.75
N GLU A 53 13.30 -5.88 7.06
CA GLU A 53 12.41 -5.28 8.07
C GLU A 53 12.50 -3.74 8.09
N GLN A 54 13.70 -3.18 7.95
CA GLN A 54 13.86 -1.71 7.87
C GLN A 54 13.22 -1.13 6.61
N ALA A 55 13.36 -1.82 5.47
CA ALA A 55 12.73 -1.43 4.21
C ALA A 55 11.18 -1.45 4.31
N GLN A 56 10.63 -2.52 4.88
CA GLN A 56 9.19 -2.62 5.16
C GLN A 56 8.73 -1.49 6.10
N SER A 57 9.47 -1.26 7.19
CA SER A 57 9.15 -0.23 8.19
C SER A 57 9.08 1.17 7.57
N ILE A 58 10.07 1.56 6.75
CA ILE A 58 10.04 2.88 6.12
C ILE A 58 8.89 3.01 5.10
N LEU A 59 8.58 1.95 4.35
CA LEU A 59 7.47 1.92 3.39
C LEU A 59 6.10 2.02 4.09
N LEU A 60 5.89 1.28 5.18
CA LEU A 60 4.67 1.36 5.99
C LEU A 60 4.47 2.77 6.58
N ARG A 61 5.54 3.39 7.08
CA ARG A 61 5.49 4.77 7.58
C ARG A 61 5.10 5.77 6.48
N TRP A 62 5.59 5.57 5.25
CA TRP A 62 5.19 6.36 4.10
C TRP A 62 3.72 6.17 3.74
N TRP A 63 3.27 4.91 3.63
CA TRP A 63 1.88 4.60 3.31
C TRP A 63 0.93 5.20 4.35
N ARG A 64 1.21 5.02 5.64
CA ARG A 64 0.45 5.67 6.73
C ARG A 64 0.39 7.19 6.56
N ALA A 65 1.53 7.83 6.30
CA ALA A 65 1.58 9.29 6.13
C ALA A 65 0.79 9.78 4.90
N LEU A 66 0.70 8.98 3.84
CA LEU A 66 -0.06 9.29 2.64
C LEU A 66 -1.57 9.13 2.89
N ILE A 67 -2.00 7.99 3.41
CA ILE A 67 -3.43 7.68 3.60
C ILE A 67 -4.08 8.61 4.63
N LEU A 68 -3.39 8.94 5.73
CA LEU A 68 -3.93 9.88 6.73
C LEU A 68 -4.13 11.29 6.19
N ARG A 69 -3.36 11.67 5.16
CA ARG A 69 -3.38 13.03 4.61
C ARG A 69 -4.23 13.17 3.36
N VAL A 70 -4.43 12.11 2.57
CA VAL A 70 -5.14 12.20 1.29
C VAL A 70 -6.56 12.75 1.43
N GLN A 71 -7.21 12.51 2.57
CA GLN A 71 -8.52 13.07 2.90
C GLN A 71 -8.53 14.60 3.05
N HIS A 72 -7.41 15.20 3.45
CA HIS A 72 -7.27 16.64 3.69
C HIS A 72 -6.61 17.40 2.53
N VAL A 73 -6.19 16.69 1.49
CA VAL A 73 -5.50 17.26 0.33
C VAL A 73 -6.52 17.65 -0.73
N ASN A 74 -6.21 18.72 -1.47
CA ASN A 74 -7.01 19.19 -2.59
C ASN A 74 -7.18 18.10 -3.62
N TYR A 75 -8.37 18.04 -4.22
CA TYR A 75 -8.74 16.97 -5.15
C TYR A 75 -7.74 16.75 -6.29
N THR A 76 -7.24 17.83 -6.89
CA THR A 76 -6.26 17.82 -7.99
C THR A 76 -4.91 17.23 -7.63
N GLU A 77 -4.59 17.17 -6.34
CA GLU A 77 -3.31 16.66 -5.83
C GLU A 77 -3.42 15.21 -5.33
N ARG A 78 -4.64 14.69 -5.12
CA ARG A 78 -4.87 13.34 -4.56
C ARG A 78 -4.37 12.22 -5.46
N SER A 79 -4.42 12.40 -6.78
CA SER A 79 -3.91 11.39 -7.74
C SER A 79 -2.46 11.01 -7.43
N LEU A 80 -1.64 11.98 -7.05
CA LEU A 80 -0.24 11.76 -6.72
C LEU A 80 -0.06 10.93 -5.44
N TYR A 81 -0.94 11.12 -4.46
CA TYR A 81 -0.95 10.31 -3.23
C TYR A 81 -1.36 8.88 -3.54
N PHE A 82 -2.40 8.70 -4.36
CA PHE A 82 -2.88 7.39 -4.81
C PHE A 82 -1.83 6.63 -5.60
N GLU A 83 -1.11 7.30 -6.50
CA GLU A 83 0.01 6.70 -7.24
C GLU A 83 1.11 6.22 -6.28
N CYS A 84 1.56 7.06 -5.36
CA CYS A 84 2.54 6.64 -4.36
C CYS A 84 2.05 5.44 -3.51
N ILE A 85 0.79 5.44 -3.08
CA ILE A 85 0.22 4.32 -2.30
C ILE A 85 0.22 3.04 -3.14
N VAL A 86 -0.23 3.09 -4.39
CA VAL A 86 -0.22 1.92 -5.30
C VAL A 86 1.19 1.41 -5.51
N GLU A 87 2.16 2.30 -5.68
CA GLU A 87 3.56 1.92 -5.85
C GLU A 87 4.13 1.27 -4.58
N ILE A 88 3.69 1.69 -3.38
CA ILE A 88 4.07 1.05 -2.11
C ILE A 88 3.41 -0.33 -1.97
N ILE A 89 2.12 -0.47 -2.28
CA ILE A 89 1.40 -1.75 -2.16
C ILE A 89 2.00 -2.82 -3.09
N ALA A 90 2.47 -2.41 -4.27
CA ALA A 90 3.07 -3.31 -5.27
C ALA A 90 4.54 -3.67 -4.97
N ARG A 91 5.08 -3.27 -3.83
CA ARG A 91 6.49 -3.51 -3.48
C ARG A 91 6.73 -4.98 -3.15
N PRO A 92 7.81 -5.58 -3.69
CA PRO A 92 8.17 -6.95 -3.36
C PRO A 92 8.55 -7.16 -1.89
N GLU A 93 8.90 -6.08 -1.18
CA GLU A 93 9.12 -6.08 0.26
C GLU A 93 7.91 -6.58 1.07
N PHE A 94 6.70 -6.60 0.49
CA PHE A 94 5.48 -7.08 1.17
C PHE A 94 5.00 -8.46 0.71
N LEU A 95 5.75 -9.16 -0.15
CA LEU A 95 5.37 -10.49 -0.63
C LEU A 95 5.17 -11.47 0.52
N ASP A 96 6.05 -11.46 1.52
CA ASP A 96 5.92 -12.36 2.68
C ASP A 96 4.63 -12.09 3.47
N PHE A 97 4.23 -10.82 3.60
CA PHE A 97 2.96 -10.45 4.22
C PHE A 97 1.75 -10.85 3.36
N ASP A 98 1.94 -10.97 2.04
CA ASP A 98 0.96 -11.47 1.10
C ASP A 98 0.81 -13.00 1.13
N PHE A 99 1.87 -13.74 1.42
CA PHE A 99 1.83 -15.20 1.51
C PHE A 99 1.47 -15.75 2.90
N GLN A 100 1.73 -15.02 3.98
CA GLN A 100 1.29 -15.36 5.35
C GLN A 100 -0.25 -15.25 5.54
N GLN A 101 -1.02 -15.26 4.45
CA GLN A 101 -2.47 -15.02 4.39
C GLN A 101 -3.30 -16.31 4.32
N SER A 102 -2.69 -17.49 4.15
CA SER A 102 -3.43 -18.72 3.81
C SER A 102 -4.41 -19.21 4.89
N ASP A 103 -4.18 -18.83 6.16
CA ASP A 103 -4.84 -19.50 7.29
C ASP A 103 -5.80 -18.59 8.10
N LEU A 104 -5.98 -17.32 7.71
CA LEU A 104 -6.78 -16.36 8.49
C LEU A 104 -8.13 -16.04 7.84
N GLU A 105 -9.18 -16.04 8.65
CA GLU A 105 -10.52 -15.64 8.20
C GLU A 105 -10.62 -14.11 8.05
N TYR A 106 -11.60 -13.65 7.27
CA TYR A 106 -11.85 -12.21 7.05
C TYR A 106 -12.13 -11.45 8.37
N SER A 107 -12.76 -12.11 9.34
CA SER A 107 -13.03 -11.59 10.69
C SER A 107 -11.73 -11.23 11.43
N ASP A 108 -10.67 -12.03 11.28
CA ASP A 108 -9.38 -11.78 11.92
C ASP A 108 -8.67 -10.56 11.33
N TRP A 109 -8.82 -10.34 10.03
CA TRP A 109 -8.31 -9.15 9.35
C TRP A 109 -8.96 -7.87 9.86
N TYR A 110 -10.28 -7.89 9.99
CA TYR A 110 -11.03 -6.74 10.47
C TYR A 110 -10.71 -6.42 11.93
N ARG A 111 -10.54 -7.45 12.77
CA ARG A 111 -10.19 -7.29 14.19
C ARG A 111 -8.84 -6.59 14.39
N VAL A 112 -7.84 -6.94 13.57
CA VAL A 112 -6.53 -6.27 13.57
C VAL A 112 -6.64 -4.80 13.15
N ALA A 113 -7.58 -4.46 12.27
CA ALA A 113 -7.79 -3.06 11.90
C ALA A 113 -8.41 -2.21 13.02
N GLU A 114 -9.18 -2.84 13.92
CA GLU A 114 -9.82 -2.17 15.06
C GLU A 114 -8.91 -2.05 16.30
N GLU A 115 -7.78 -2.76 16.36
CA GLU A 115 -6.81 -2.66 17.45
C GLU A 115 -6.20 -1.25 17.50
N LYS A 116 -6.69 -0.40 18.41
CA LYS A 116 -6.30 1.02 18.49
C LYS A 116 -4.90 1.28 19.02
N ASP A 117 -4.27 0.30 19.66
CA ASP A 117 -2.94 0.51 20.22
C ASP A 117 -1.91 0.54 19.09
N LEU A 118 -1.34 1.71 18.86
CA LEU A 118 -0.35 1.97 17.81
C LEU A 118 1.07 1.57 18.26
N ALA A 119 1.30 1.40 19.57
CA ALA A 119 2.64 1.18 20.12
C ALA A 119 3.11 -0.28 19.92
N ASP A 120 2.19 -1.23 19.94
CA ASP A 120 2.50 -2.68 19.94
C ASP A 120 2.19 -3.38 18.60
N ARG A 121 1.83 -2.62 17.56
CA ARG A 121 1.52 -3.22 16.25
C ARG A 121 2.77 -3.80 15.60
N THR A 122 2.69 -5.10 15.30
CA THR A 122 3.67 -5.76 14.43
C THR A 122 3.63 -5.13 13.03
N PRO A 123 4.73 -5.21 12.25
CA PRO A 123 4.76 -4.73 10.87
C PRO A 123 3.66 -5.34 10.00
N LEU A 124 3.35 -6.62 10.21
CA LEU A 124 2.26 -7.32 9.53
C LEU A 124 0.89 -6.75 9.92
N ALA A 125 0.64 -6.53 11.20
CA ALA A 125 -0.62 -5.92 11.66
C ALA A 125 -0.82 -4.52 11.07
N GLU A 126 0.26 -3.73 11.01
CA GLU A 126 0.22 -2.40 10.40
C GLU A 126 -0.04 -2.46 8.88
N TYR A 127 0.61 -3.37 8.17
CA TYR A 127 0.34 -3.61 6.74
C TYR A 127 -1.14 -3.89 6.50
N ARG A 128 -1.73 -4.79 7.30
CA ARG A 128 -3.16 -5.16 7.19
C ARG A 128 -4.08 -3.98 7.46
N TYR A 129 -3.82 -3.25 8.54
CA TYR A 129 -4.57 -2.04 8.86
C TYR A 129 -4.55 -1.03 7.71
N LEU A 130 -3.37 -0.74 7.15
CA LEU A 130 -3.24 0.21 6.06
C LEU A 130 -3.91 -0.27 4.78
N LEU A 131 -3.85 -1.57 4.48
CA LEU A 131 -4.55 -2.17 3.34
C LEU A 131 -6.07 -2.01 3.49
N ILE A 132 -6.62 -2.38 4.64
CA ILE A 132 -8.05 -2.22 4.95
C ILE A 132 -8.46 -0.76 4.88
N ALA A 133 -7.72 0.14 5.53
CA ALA A 133 -8.02 1.57 5.51
C ALA A 133 -7.99 2.16 4.10
N THR A 134 -7.08 1.68 3.25
CA THR A 134 -6.98 2.11 1.84
C THR A 134 -8.17 1.59 1.03
N LEU A 135 -8.58 0.34 1.24
CA LEU A 135 -9.75 -0.26 0.59
C LEU A 135 -11.05 0.42 1.05
N GLN A 136 -11.22 0.66 2.35
CA GLN A 136 -12.35 1.41 2.91
C GLN A 136 -12.44 2.81 2.31
N TYR A 137 -11.32 3.53 2.27
CA TYR A 137 -11.29 4.84 1.63
C TYR A 137 -11.68 4.77 0.15
N ALA A 138 -11.21 3.76 -0.58
CA ALA A 138 -11.58 3.55 -1.98
C ALA A 138 -13.09 3.29 -2.14
N MET A 139 -13.65 2.38 -1.32
CA MET A 139 -15.08 2.06 -1.30
C MET A 139 -15.96 3.28 -1.01
N ASP A 140 -15.65 4.02 0.05
CA ASP A 140 -16.41 5.21 0.44
C ASP A 140 -16.47 6.23 -0.71
N ARG A 141 -15.38 6.34 -1.49
CA ARG A 141 -15.31 7.25 -2.63
C ARG A 141 -15.98 6.70 -3.90
N LEU A 142 -15.99 5.38 -4.10
CA LEU A 142 -16.76 4.74 -5.17
C LEU A 142 -18.27 4.85 -4.91
N ASN A 143 -18.72 4.80 -3.65
CA ASN A 143 -20.13 4.91 -3.31
C ASN A 143 -20.69 6.34 -3.43
N HIS A 144 -19.87 7.34 -3.75
CA HIS A 144 -20.33 8.70 -3.99
C HIS A 144 -20.83 8.88 -5.44
N LYS A 145 -21.96 9.59 -5.62
CA LYS A 145 -22.65 9.81 -6.92
C LYS A 145 -21.78 10.36 -8.06
N ALA A 146 -20.61 10.92 -7.76
CA ALA A 146 -19.63 11.36 -8.74
C ALA A 146 -18.30 10.64 -8.50
N ILE A 147 -18.12 9.51 -9.19
CA ILE A 147 -16.88 8.75 -9.20
C ILE A 147 -15.98 9.29 -10.30
N TYR A 148 -14.75 9.65 -9.96
CA TYR A 148 -13.81 10.21 -10.90
C TYR A 148 -12.86 9.14 -11.47
N SER A 149 -12.40 9.33 -12.71
CA SER A 149 -11.50 8.41 -13.43
C SER A 149 -10.22 8.05 -12.64
N ASN A 150 -9.67 9.00 -11.89
CA ASN A 150 -8.48 8.79 -11.06
C ASN A 150 -8.75 7.83 -9.89
N MET A 151 -9.96 7.89 -9.32
CA MET A 151 -10.40 6.97 -8.26
C MET A 151 -10.66 5.58 -8.83
N ILE A 152 -11.32 5.49 -9.99
CA ILE A 152 -11.56 4.22 -10.69
C ILE A 152 -10.23 3.56 -11.04
N SER A 153 -9.28 4.33 -11.58
CA SER A 153 -7.93 3.83 -11.92
C SER A 153 -7.16 3.40 -10.67
N PHE A 154 -7.28 4.13 -9.56
CA PHE A 154 -6.68 3.74 -8.28
C PHE A 154 -7.26 2.43 -7.77
N CYS A 155 -8.59 2.31 -7.73
CA CYS A 155 -9.29 1.09 -7.33
C CYS A 155 -8.89 -0.07 -8.23
N ALA A 156 -8.93 0.11 -9.56
CA ALA A 156 -8.53 -0.91 -10.52
C ALA A 156 -7.06 -1.32 -10.38
N LYS A 157 -6.15 -0.40 -10.03
CA LYS A 157 -4.73 -0.72 -9.81
C LYS A 157 -4.50 -1.48 -8.50
N ILE A 158 -5.19 -1.11 -7.42
CA ILE A 158 -5.16 -1.88 -6.16
C ILE A 158 -5.66 -3.30 -6.41
N LEU A 159 -6.75 -3.44 -7.16
CA LEU A 159 -7.37 -4.73 -7.44
C LEU A 159 -6.58 -5.57 -8.47
N GLY A 160 -6.02 -4.93 -9.50
CA GLY A 160 -5.37 -5.59 -10.64
C GLY A 160 -3.90 -5.96 -10.41
N LYS A 161 -3.12 -5.17 -9.67
CA LYS A 161 -1.69 -5.45 -9.47
C LYS A 161 -1.42 -6.72 -8.63
N LYS A 162 -2.40 -7.21 -7.86
CA LYS A 162 -2.30 -8.51 -7.14
C LYS A 162 -2.43 -9.73 -8.06
N SER A 163 -2.81 -9.56 -9.33
CA SER A 163 -2.99 -10.65 -10.29
C SER A 163 -1.76 -10.93 -11.18
N GLN A 164 -0.69 -10.13 -11.11
CA GLN A 164 0.36 -10.11 -12.15
C GLN A 164 1.76 -10.57 -11.72
N HIS A 165 1.96 -11.22 -10.57
CA HIS A 165 3.27 -11.86 -10.29
C HIS A 165 3.44 -13.13 -11.14
N PRO A 166 4.30 -13.15 -12.17
CA PRO A 166 4.42 -14.25 -13.12
C PRO A 166 5.70 -15.04 -12.85
N THR A 167 5.78 -15.65 -11.66
CA THR A 167 6.72 -16.70 -11.24
C THR A 167 6.17 -17.07 -9.86
N TYR A 168 5.52 -18.21 -9.63
CA TYR A 168 6.08 -19.55 -9.60
C TYR A 168 4.96 -20.58 -9.86
N SER A 169 5.19 -21.48 -10.80
CA SER A 169 4.33 -22.64 -11.08
C SER A 169 4.67 -23.77 -10.12
N ILE A 170 4.01 -23.81 -8.95
CA ILE A 170 3.79 -25.05 -8.19
C ILE A 170 2.45 -24.89 -7.46
N ASN A 171 1.42 -25.63 -7.92
CA ASN A 171 0.12 -25.90 -7.29
C ASN A 171 -0.60 -24.74 -6.57
N PRO A 172 -1.77 -24.27 -7.02
CA PRO A 172 -2.50 -23.24 -6.30
C PRO A 172 -3.37 -23.88 -5.19
N PRO A 173 -3.09 -23.68 -3.89
CA PRO A 173 -4.16 -23.49 -2.95
C PRO A 173 -4.55 -22.01 -2.98
N SER A 174 -5.84 -21.73 -3.09
CA SER A 174 -6.45 -20.44 -2.72
C SER A 174 -6.09 -19.19 -3.55
N SER A 175 -6.09 -19.29 -4.88
CA SER A 175 -6.46 -18.16 -5.75
C SER A 175 -7.93 -17.70 -5.57
N SER A 176 -8.70 -18.36 -4.70
CA SER A 176 -10.11 -18.10 -4.43
C SER A 176 -10.39 -16.97 -3.44
N PHE A 177 -9.43 -16.55 -2.61
CA PHE A 177 -9.72 -15.61 -1.50
C PHE A 177 -9.76 -14.13 -1.94
N PHE A 178 -8.81 -13.70 -2.78
CA PHE A 178 -8.84 -12.34 -3.33
C PHE A 178 -10.02 -12.16 -4.31
N LEU A 179 -10.32 -13.20 -5.10
CA LEU A 179 -11.50 -13.28 -5.96
C LEU A 179 -12.81 -13.38 -5.16
N SER A 180 -12.84 -14.01 -3.98
CA SER A 180 -14.03 -14.05 -3.12
C SER A 180 -14.27 -12.71 -2.44
N GLN A 181 -13.22 -12.00 -1.99
CA GLN A 181 -13.34 -10.63 -1.49
C GLN A 181 -13.77 -9.66 -2.60
N LEU A 182 -13.22 -9.80 -3.81
CA LEU A 182 -13.66 -9.07 -5.01
C LEU A 182 -15.12 -9.38 -5.37
N CYS A 183 -15.52 -10.65 -5.31
CA CYS A 183 -16.90 -11.08 -5.54
C CYS A 183 -17.86 -10.61 -4.45
N ALA A 184 -17.45 -10.56 -3.20
CA ALA A 184 -18.26 -10.04 -2.09
C ALA A 184 -18.41 -8.52 -2.21
N LEU A 185 -17.32 -7.81 -2.55
CA LEU A 185 -17.30 -6.37 -2.83
C LEU A 185 -18.19 -5.98 -4.02
N LEU A 186 -18.14 -6.75 -5.11
CA LEU A 186 -19.00 -6.53 -6.28
C LEU A 186 -20.47 -6.91 -6.02
N ARG A 187 -20.74 -7.88 -5.14
CA ARG A 187 -22.11 -8.23 -4.72
C ARG A 187 -22.76 -7.19 -3.81
N CYS A 188 -21.98 -6.42 -3.06
CA CYS A 188 -22.48 -5.28 -2.27
C CYS A 188 -22.74 -4.01 -3.12
N LEU A 189 -22.33 -4.01 -4.39
CA LEU A 189 -22.54 -2.91 -5.35
C LEU A 189 -23.75 -3.15 -6.27
N GLY A 190 -24.54 -4.21 -6.02
CA GLY A 190 -25.80 -4.52 -6.69
C GLY A 190 -26.98 -4.44 -5.74
#